data_AF-V9Z758-F1
#
_entry.id   AF-V9Z758-F1
#
_cell.length_a   1.000
_cell.length_b   1.000
_cell.length_c   1.000
_cell.angle_alpha   90.00
_cell.angle_beta   90.00
_cell.angle_gamma   90.00
#
_symmetry.space_group_name_H-M   'P 1'
#
loop_
_entity.id
_entity.type
_entity.pdbx_description
1 polymer ?
#
loop_
_entity_poly.entity_id
_entity_poly.type
_entity_poly.pdbx_seq_one_letter_code
_entity_poly.pdbx_strand_id
1 'polypeptide(L)'
;MSSHWHRAIAELSAQGDAARAAAQRVDDAPSTERTTAVAISYAAETDYLRSAGMLLRVHLSDRRPPRRLPVARIWPYFRDAWKARTVDRLGGVWQAIPRDGALEKMRSAPTDPLLTAVLEQAEALQASLHGERQVDRLYESFIPERTGHAVADLVGGGGRSAPTLPGFPDPGHPINRAFPRGSGTRIQPGREAEFTRLSSDRFAVHTRAVAFGDAVLALLVEHRAGGVAPQPGRLRGAGRWVGRERQLVPDRAKWPAKLNVYQGVTLAGLGWMVLACTGLPLTFGKEADLLSHALLLFMAAGLIACTGIGLVIRYGPKLIKGPGFGAAVPGIAAGLIALVVWEGQGPVASYYFAGPYERYEREYANGCLAASPYRHDAVQATADGGVLVVTPISGETTLRLGPAEDGGTHPLGPLDQATREVLDRYGC
;
A
#
# COMPACT_ATOMS: atom_id res chain seq x y z
N MET A 1 -44.18 -4.89 -19.32
CA MET A 1 -42.74 -5.14 -19.49
C MET A 1 -41.95 -4.13 -18.67
N SER A 2 -40.98 -4.54 -17.84
CA SER A 2 -40.44 -3.64 -16.80
C SER A 2 -39.35 -2.70 -17.34
N SER A 3 -39.51 -1.39 -17.14
CA SER A 3 -38.52 -0.33 -17.41
C SER A 3 -37.12 -0.62 -16.86
N HIS A 4 -37.02 -1.46 -15.82
CA HIS A 4 -35.76 -1.89 -15.21
C HIS A 4 -34.85 -2.69 -16.14
N TRP A 5 -35.40 -3.57 -16.99
CA TRP A 5 -34.61 -4.37 -17.92
C TRP A 5 -34.02 -3.51 -19.04
N HIS A 6 -34.81 -2.62 -19.62
CA HIS A 6 -34.33 -1.67 -20.65
C HIS A 6 -33.16 -0.83 -20.13
N ARG A 7 -33.28 -0.30 -18.90
CA ARG A 7 -32.19 0.45 -18.27
C ARG A 7 -30.94 -0.41 -18.03
N ALA A 8 -31.11 -1.64 -17.55
CA ALA A 8 -29.98 -2.53 -17.27
C ALA A 8 -29.24 -2.94 -18.56
N ILE A 9 -29.98 -3.21 -19.65
CA ILE A 9 -29.42 -3.51 -20.97
C ILE A 9 -28.70 -2.28 -21.53
N ALA A 10 -29.28 -1.08 -21.42
CA ALA A 10 -28.61 0.16 -21.81
C ALA A 10 -27.31 0.40 -21.02
N GLU A 11 -27.33 0.21 -19.69
CA GLU A 11 -26.13 0.32 -18.85
C GLU A 11 -25.07 -0.74 -19.24
N LEU A 12 -25.47 -1.98 -19.57
CA LEU A 12 -24.58 -3.04 -20.05
C LEU A 12 -23.95 -2.71 -21.40
N SER A 13 -24.76 -2.24 -22.37
CA SER A 13 -24.28 -1.79 -23.69
C SER A 13 -23.23 -0.69 -23.54
N ALA A 14 -23.50 0.32 -22.71
CA ALA A 14 -22.55 1.40 -22.47
C ALA A 14 -21.22 0.93 -21.84
N GLN A 15 -21.24 -0.13 -21.03
CA GLN A 15 -20.01 -0.74 -20.51
C GLN A 15 -19.23 -1.48 -21.59
N GLY A 16 -19.92 -2.18 -22.49
CA GLY A 16 -19.30 -2.83 -23.66
C GLY A 16 -18.61 -1.82 -24.57
N ASP A 17 -19.31 -0.72 -24.89
CA ASP A 17 -18.75 0.37 -25.71
C ASP A 17 -17.54 1.01 -25.02
N ALA A 18 -17.61 1.22 -23.71
CA ALA A 18 -16.48 1.74 -22.94
C ALA A 18 -15.28 0.79 -22.91
N ALA A 19 -15.50 -0.52 -22.81
CA ALA A 19 -14.42 -1.51 -22.85
C ALA A 19 -13.70 -1.49 -24.20
N ARG A 20 -14.45 -1.46 -25.32
CA ARG A 20 -13.86 -1.37 -26.67
C ARG A 20 -13.13 -0.05 -26.89
N ALA A 21 -13.73 1.07 -26.47
CA ALA A 21 -13.09 2.39 -26.56
C ALA A 21 -11.82 2.46 -25.68
N ALA A 22 -11.83 1.84 -24.50
CA ALA A 22 -10.65 1.78 -23.63
C ALA A 22 -9.52 0.95 -24.24
N ALA A 23 -9.84 -0.19 -24.86
CA ALA A 23 -8.86 -1.03 -25.54
C ALA A 23 -8.20 -0.28 -26.71
N GLN A 24 -8.99 0.38 -27.56
CA GLN A 24 -8.46 1.25 -28.63
C GLN A 24 -7.57 2.36 -28.07
N ARG A 25 -8.01 2.97 -26.95
CA ARG A 25 -7.27 4.05 -26.30
C ARG A 25 -5.89 3.64 -25.79
N VAL A 26 -5.63 2.36 -25.52
CA VAL A 26 -4.30 1.87 -25.08
C VAL A 26 -3.23 2.10 -26.14
N ASP A 27 -3.59 1.98 -27.41
CA ASP A 27 -2.65 2.17 -28.52
C ASP A 27 -2.50 3.64 -28.91
N ASP A 28 -3.58 4.42 -28.76
CA ASP A 28 -3.59 5.86 -29.05
C ASP A 28 -3.06 6.75 -27.90
N ALA A 29 -2.87 6.18 -26.71
CA ALA A 29 -2.45 6.94 -25.55
C ALA A 29 -0.96 7.33 -25.63
N PRO A 30 -0.60 8.58 -25.26
CA PRO A 30 0.79 8.96 -25.08
C PRO A 30 1.52 7.99 -24.13
N SER A 31 2.82 7.80 -24.33
CA SER A 31 3.63 6.86 -23.51
C SER A 31 3.54 7.12 -22.01
N THR A 32 3.36 8.39 -21.59
CA THR A 32 3.18 8.79 -20.19
C THR A 32 1.84 8.34 -19.58
N GLU A 33 0.83 8.14 -20.42
CA GLU A 33 -0.53 7.77 -20.03
C GLU A 33 -0.84 6.29 -20.30
N ARG A 34 -0.03 5.62 -21.13
CA ARG A 34 -0.30 4.25 -21.60
C ARG A 34 -0.56 3.27 -20.47
N THR A 35 0.22 3.29 -19.38
CA THR A 35 -0.01 2.40 -18.24
C THR A 35 -1.33 2.67 -17.52
N THR A 36 -1.76 3.94 -17.48
CA THR A 36 -3.05 4.33 -16.92
C THR A 36 -4.18 3.91 -17.86
N ALA A 37 -4.02 4.08 -19.18
CA ALA A 37 -4.96 3.62 -20.19
C ALA A 37 -5.15 2.09 -20.11
N VAL A 38 -4.06 1.31 -20.00
CA VAL A 38 -4.10 -0.15 -19.78
C VAL A 38 -4.88 -0.50 -18.53
N ALA A 39 -4.62 0.18 -17.40
CA ALA A 39 -5.36 -0.05 -16.16
C ALA A 39 -6.87 0.23 -16.33
N ILE A 40 -7.23 1.30 -17.04
CA ILE A 40 -8.63 1.62 -17.34
C ILE A 40 -9.24 0.56 -18.26
N SER A 41 -8.54 0.08 -19.30
CA SER A 41 -9.00 -0.98 -20.20
C SER A 41 -9.34 -2.25 -19.44
N TYR A 42 -8.38 -2.77 -18.66
CA TYR A 42 -8.59 -3.98 -17.87
C TYR A 42 -9.74 -3.82 -16.86
N ALA A 43 -9.87 -2.66 -16.22
CA ALA A 43 -10.96 -2.39 -15.31
C ALA A 43 -12.32 -2.27 -16.02
N ALA A 44 -12.38 -1.67 -17.22
CA ALA A 44 -13.59 -1.51 -18.01
C ALA A 44 -14.08 -2.86 -18.56
N GLU A 45 -13.18 -3.68 -19.09
CA GLU A 45 -13.46 -5.06 -19.52
C GLU A 45 -13.99 -5.90 -18.36
N THR A 46 -13.36 -5.79 -17.19
CA THR A 46 -13.80 -6.53 -16.00
C THR A 46 -15.16 -6.03 -15.50
N ASP A 47 -15.44 -4.72 -15.57
CA ASP A 47 -16.75 -4.16 -15.23
C ASP A 47 -17.84 -4.67 -16.18
N TYR A 48 -17.53 -4.80 -17.48
CA TYR A 48 -18.43 -5.38 -18.47
C TYR A 48 -18.71 -6.86 -18.17
N LEU A 49 -17.66 -7.66 -17.95
CA LEU A 49 -17.78 -9.08 -17.61
C LEU A 49 -18.60 -9.31 -16.33
N ARG A 50 -18.33 -8.57 -15.25
CA ARG A 50 -19.10 -8.67 -13.99
C ARG A 50 -20.56 -8.31 -14.18
N SER A 51 -20.83 -7.29 -14.99
CA SER A 51 -22.19 -6.80 -15.24
C SER A 51 -22.98 -7.77 -16.11
N ALA A 52 -22.36 -8.32 -17.16
CA ALA A 52 -22.92 -9.39 -17.98
C ALA A 52 -23.23 -10.64 -17.13
N GLY A 53 -22.26 -11.14 -16.36
CA GLY A 53 -22.46 -12.30 -15.50
C GLY A 53 -23.55 -12.09 -14.44
N MET A 54 -23.65 -10.88 -13.86
CA MET A 54 -24.72 -10.54 -12.92
C MET A 54 -26.10 -10.56 -13.60
N LEU A 55 -26.23 -9.96 -14.77
CA LEU A 55 -27.50 -9.88 -15.50
C LEU A 55 -27.93 -11.24 -16.06
N LEU A 56 -27.00 -12.04 -16.59
CA LEU A 56 -27.25 -13.41 -17.01
C LEU A 56 -27.80 -14.26 -15.86
N ARG A 57 -27.15 -14.20 -14.69
CA ARG A 57 -27.61 -14.94 -13.50
C ARG A 57 -29.03 -14.55 -13.09
N VAL A 58 -29.34 -13.26 -13.14
CA VAL A 58 -30.68 -12.75 -12.83
C VAL A 58 -31.70 -13.18 -13.88
N HIS A 59 -31.32 -13.14 -15.16
CA HIS A 59 -32.14 -13.58 -16.28
C HIS A 59 -32.51 -15.07 -16.15
N LEU A 60 -31.53 -15.94 -15.91
CA LEU A 60 -31.72 -17.38 -15.72
C LEU A 60 -32.56 -17.73 -14.49
N SER A 61 -32.62 -16.83 -13.50
CA SER A 61 -33.46 -17.01 -12.31
C SER A 61 -34.85 -16.36 -12.46
N ASP A 62 -35.17 -15.81 -13.63
CA ASP A 62 -36.34 -14.96 -13.90
C ASP A 62 -36.61 -13.86 -12.85
N ARG A 63 -35.53 -13.21 -12.40
CA ARG A 63 -35.60 -12.14 -11.40
C ARG A 63 -35.51 -10.76 -12.04
N ARG A 64 -35.83 -9.72 -11.25
CA ARG A 64 -35.63 -8.32 -11.67
C ARG A 64 -34.13 -7.95 -11.62
N PRO A 65 -33.63 -7.13 -12.57
CA PRO A 65 -32.24 -6.69 -12.56
C PRO A 65 -31.96 -5.75 -11.39
N PRO A 66 -30.72 -5.73 -10.87
CA PRO A 66 -30.35 -4.83 -9.80
C PRO A 66 -30.45 -3.37 -10.25
N ARG A 67 -30.72 -2.46 -9.31
CA ARG A 67 -30.79 -1.01 -9.59
C ARG A 67 -29.47 -0.43 -10.11
N ARG A 68 -28.34 -1.07 -9.79
CA ARG A 68 -26.99 -0.66 -10.20
C ARG A 68 -26.18 -1.91 -10.55
N LEU A 69 -25.52 -1.87 -11.71
CA LEU A 69 -24.58 -2.91 -12.12
C LEU A 69 -23.25 -2.82 -11.34
N PRO A 70 -22.57 -3.97 -11.12
CA PRO A 70 -21.29 -3.99 -10.42
C PRO A 70 -20.22 -3.28 -11.25
N VAL A 71 -19.51 -2.34 -10.62
CA VAL A 71 -18.43 -1.58 -11.25
C VAL A 71 -17.26 -1.40 -10.28
N ALA A 72 -16.05 -1.28 -10.82
CA ALA A 72 -14.83 -1.09 -10.07
C ALA A 72 -14.87 0.25 -9.33
N ARG A 73 -14.52 0.20 -8.05
CA ARG A 73 -14.34 1.40 -7.23
C ARG A 73 -12.92 1.91 -7.44
N ILE A 74 -12.81 3.01 -8.17
CA ILE A 74 -11.57 3.76 -8.29
C ILE A 74 -11.29 4.47 -6.96
N TRP A 75 -10.06 4.38 -6.47
CA TRP A 75 -9.65 4.97 -5.19
C TRP A 75 -8.98 6.34 -5.42
N PRO A 76 -9.68 7.47 -5.20
CA PRO A 76 -9.17 8.78 -5.59
C PRO A 76 -7.93 9.21 -4.81
N TYR A 77 -7.76 8.73 -3.57
CA TYR A 77 -6.60 9.06 -2.74
C TYR A 77 -5.40 8.12 -2.96
N PHE A 78 -5.66 6.93 -3.51
CA PHE A 78 -4.66 5.88 -3.75
C PHE A 78 -4.58 5.49 -5.23
N ARG A 79 -4.68 6.48 -6.12
CA ARG A 79 -4.74 6.30 -7.58
C ARG A 79 -3.58 5.47 -8.13
N ASP A 80 -2.36 5.68 -7.64
CA ASP A 80 -1.19 4.91 -8.10
C ASP A 80 -1.22 3.46 -7.62
N ALA A 81 -1.62 3.23 -6.37
CA ALA A 81 -1.78 1.88 -5.84
C ALA A 81 -2.94 1.15 -6.53
N TRP A 82 -4.02 1.87 -6.85
CA TRP A 82 -5.10 1.37 -7.69
C TRP A 82 -4.59 1.02 -9.09
N LYS A 83 -3.80 1.88 -9.74
CA LYS A 83 -3.23 1.62 -11.07
C LYS A 83 -2.36 0.38 -11.05
N ALA A 84 -1.38 0.30 -10.14
CA ALA A 84 -0.49 -0.85 -10.00
C ALA A 84 -1.29 -2.13 -9.76
N ARG A 85 -2.16 -2.13 -8.75
CA ARG A 85 -3.01 -3.29 -8.43
C ARG A 85 -3.91 -3.71 -9.58
N THR A 86 -4.43 -2.76 -10.34
CA THR A 86 -5.30 -3.02 -11.50
C THR A 86 -4.49 -3.65 -12.64
N VAL A 87 -3.29 -3.18 -12.92
CA VAL A 87 -2.40 -3.79 -13.93
C VAL A 87 -1.97 -5.19 -13.49
N ASP A 88 -1.46 -5.33 -12.25
CA ASP A 88 -0.94 -6.60 -11.73
C ASP A 88 -2.01 -7.70 -11.66
N ARG A 89 -3.28 -7.33 -11.43
CA ARG A 89 -4.39 -8.27 -11.34
C ARG A 89 -5.25 -8.31 -12.61
N LEU A 90 -4.82 -7.68 -13.70
CA LEU A 90 -5.60 -7.56 -14.95
C LEU A 90 -7.04 -7.11 -14.69
N GLY A 91 -7.25 -6.04 -13.91
CA GLY A 91 -8.58 -5.52 -13.55
C GLY A 91 -9.39 -6.40 -12.59
N GLY A 92 -8.86 -7.56 -12.23
CA GLY A 92 -9.57 -8.62 -11.53
C GLY A 92 -10.43 -9.47 -12.46
N VAL A 93 -10.09 -9.55 -13.76
CA VAL A 93 -10.82 -10.34 -14.78
C VAL A 93 -10.95 -11.80 -14.36
N TRP A 94 -9.88 -12.41 -13.85
CA TRP A 94 -9.86 -13.81 -13.40
C TRP A 94 -10.88 -14.13 -12.31
N GLN A 95 -11.21 -13.14 -11.46
CA GLN A 95 -12.20 -13.31 -10.40
C GLN A 95 -13.64 -13.12 -10.89
N ALA A 96 -13.82 -12.49 -12.06
CA ALA A 96 -15.11 -12.20 -12.66
C ALA A 96 -15.59 -13.30 -13.62
N ILE A 97 -14.72 -14.22 -14.04
CA ILE A 97 -15.06 -15.34 -14.92
C ILE A 97 -16.15 -16.22 -14.26
N PRO A 98 -17.24 -16.58 -14.98
CA PRO A 98 -18.31 -17.43 -14.46
C PRO A 98 -17.78 -18.79 -14.01
N ARG A 99 -18.06 -19.22 -12.77
CA ARG A 99 -17.61 -20.51 -12.23
C ARG A 99 -18.47 -21.69 -12.69
N ASP A 100 -18.04 -22.91 -12.38
CA ASP A 100 -18.71 -24.18 -12.74
C ASP A 100 -20.21 -24.19 -12.42
N GLY A 101 -20.60 -23.77 -11.21
CA GLY A 101 -22.02 -23.70 -10.86
C GLY A 101 -22.86 -22.70 -11.68
N ALA A 102 -22.24 -21.73 -12.35
CA ALA A 102 -22.93 -20.87 -13.33
C ALA A 102 -23.06 -21.56 -14.70
N LEU A 103 -22.04 -22.33 -15.12
CA LEU A 103 -22.06 -23.15 -16.33
C LEU A 103 -23.10 -24.26 -16.26
N GLU A 104 -23.18 -24.95 -15.13
CA GLU A 104 -24.21 -25.96 -14.88
C GLU A 104 -25.62 -25.37 -14.99
N LYS A 105 -25.83 -24.16 -14.46
CA LYS A 105 -27.11 -23.46 -14.61
C LYS A 105 -27.44 -23.12 -16.06
N MET A 106 -26.47 -22.67 -16.84
CA MET A 106 -26.66 -22.41 -18.27
C MET A 106 -26.99 -23.71 -19.03
N ARG A 107 -26.31 -24.82 -18.72
CA ARG A 107 -26.57 -26.14 -19.33
C ARG A 107 -27.92 -26.72 -18.94
N SER A 108 -28.40 -26.44 -17.73
CA SER A 108 -29.71 -26.92 -17.25
C SER A 108 -30.90 -26.10 -17.74
N ALA A 109 -30.66 -24.94 -18.34
CA ALA A 109 -31.72 -24.07 -18.86
C ALA A 109 -32.28 -24.64 -20.18
N PRO A 110 -33.50 -24.25 -20.57
CA PRO A 110 -34.09 -24.67 -21.84
C PRO A 110 -33.18 -24.33 -23.03
N THR A 111 -33.16 -25.22 -24.02
CA THR A 111 -32.35 -25.05 -25.23
C THR A 111 -32.74 -23.79 -25.98
N ASP A 112 -31.78 -22.88 -26.13
CA ASP A 112 -31.92 -21.62 -26.84
C ASP A 112 -30.59 -21.33 -27.57
N PRO A 113 -30.60 -21.08 -28.90
CA PRO A 113 -29.40 -20.77 -29.67
C PRO A 113 -28.54 -19.63 -29.09
N LEU A 114 -29.17 -18.57 -28.56
CA LEU A 114 -28.43 -17.44 -27.97
C LEU A 114 -27.79 -17.84 -26.64
N LEU A 115 -28.47 -18.65 -25.84
CA LEU A 115 -27.90 -19.20 -24.62
C LEU A 115 -26.75 -20.18 -24.89
N THR A 116 -26.83 -20.98 -25.97
CA THR A 116 -25.72 -21.83 -26.43
C THR A 116 -24.49 -20.99 -26.77
N ALA A 117 -24.66 -19.88 -27.52
CA ALA A 117 -23.55 -18.98 -27.83
C ALA A 117 -22.94 -18.36 -26.56
N VAL A 118 -23.77 -17.99 -25.57
CA VAL A 118 -23.28 -17.52 -24.26
C VAL A 118 -22.47 -18.60 -23.53
N LEU A 119 -22.93 -19.85 -23.55
CA LEU A 119 -22.24 -20.97 -22.93
C LEU A 119 -20.88 -21.22 -23.59
N GLU A 120 -20.79 -21.21 -24.92
CA GLU A 120 -19.52 -21.34 -25.66
C GLU A 120 -18.50 -20.27 -25.23
N GLN A 121 -18.93 -19.01 -25.13
CA GLN A 121 -18.03 -17.93 -24.67
C GLN A 121 -17.63 -18.09 -23.19
N ALA A 122 -18.53 -18.61 -22.35
CA ALA A 122 -18.23 -18.89 -20.95
C ALA A 122 -17.21 -20.04 -20.79
N GLU A 123 -17.30 -21.07 -21.63
CA GLU A 123 -16.32 -22.17 -21.68
C GLU A 123 -14.97 -21.70 -22.23
N ALA A 124 -14.96 -20.82 -23.24
CA ALA A 124 -13.73 -20.18 -23.71
C ALA A 124 -13.05 -19.36 -22.59
N LEU A 125 -13.82 -18.64 -21.77
CA LEU A 125 -13.29 -17.96 -20.58
C LEU A 125 -12.74 -18.93 -19.53
N GLN A 126 -13.36 -20.11 -19.34
CA GLN A 126 -12.80 -21.15 -18.49
C GLN A 126 -11.47 -21.70 -19.03
N ALA A 127 -11.34 -21.86 -20.35
CA ALA A 127 -10.07 -22.25 -20.96
C ALA A 127 -8.97 -21.20 -20.66
N SER A 128 -9.30 -19.90 -20.72
CA SER A 128 -8.37 -18.84 -20.32
C SER A 128 -7.99 -18.90 -18.84
N LEU A 129 -8.96 -19.14 -17.95
CA LEU A 129 -8.71 -19.29 -16.51
C LEU A 129 -7.87 -20.53 -16.21
N HIS A 130 -8.07 -21.61 -16.95
CA HIS A 130 -7.24 -22.80 -16.88
C HIS A 130 -5.80 -22.51 -17.32
N GLY A 131 -5.63 -21.80 -18.45
CA GLY A 131 -4.34 -21.29 -18.92
C GLY A 131 -3.60 -20.51 -17.83
N GLU A 132 -4.24 -19.51 -17.23
CA GLU A 132 -3.67 -18.72 -16.12
C GLU A 132 -3.21 -19.58 -14.95
N ARG A 133 -3.98 -20.61 -14.57
CA ARG A 133 -3.66 -21.45 -13.40
C ARG A 133 -2.56 -22.49 -13.68
N GLN A 134 -2.42 -22.94 -14.92
CA GLN A 134 -1.56 -24.07 -15.27
C GLN A 134 -0.27 -23.67 -15.99
N VAL A 135 -0.25 -22.54 -16.73
CA VAL A 135 0.93 -22.14 -17.53
C VAL A 135 2.19 -22.05 -16.68
N ASP A 136 2.05 -21.54 -15.45
CA ASP A 136 3.14 -21.34 -14.51
C ASP A 136 3.71 -22.65 -13.95
N ARG A 137 2.94 -23.74 -14.02
CA ARG A 137 3.37 -25.11 -13.67
C ARG A 137 4.11 -25.80 -14.81
N LEU A 138 4.20 -25.19 -15.99
CA LEU A 138 5.01 -25.73 -17.09
C LEU A 138 6.46 -25.29 -16.99
N TYR A 139 6.79 -24.38 -16.08
CA TYR A 139 8.17 -24.02 -15.82
C TYR A 139 8.82 -25.00 -14.85
N GLU A 140 10.09 -25.32 -15.08
CA GLU A 140 10.94 -26.05 -14.14
C GLU A 140 12.22 -25.25 -13.85
N SER A 141 12.80 -25.49 -12.67
CA SER A 141 14.18 -25.08 -12.41
C SER A 141 15.12 -26.06 -13.12
N PHE A 142 16.18 -25.54 -13.75
CA PHE A 142 17.15 -26.38 -14.44
C PHE A 142 18.60 -26.00 -14.07
N ILE A 143 19.50 -26.95 -14.28
CA ILE A 143 20.95 -26.80 -14.13
C ILE A 143 21.54 -26.77 -15.55
N PRO A 144 22.05 -25.62 -16.01
CA PRO A 144 22.65 -25.47 -17.33
C PRO A 144 23.88 -26.35 -17.47
N GLU A 145 24.19 -26.70 -18.71
CA GLU A 145 25.38 -27.48 -19.02
C GLU A 145 26.59 -26.55 -19.10
N ARG A 146 27.73 -26.92 -18.47
CA ARG A 146 28.89 -26.02 -18.32
C ARG A 146 29.47 -25.52 -19.66
N THR A 147 29.23 -26.24 -20.75
CA THR A 147 29.74 -25.96 -22.09
C THR A 147 28.62 -25.67 -23.11
N GLY A 148 27.37 -25.61 -22.66
CA GLY A 148 26.19 -25.42 -23.50
C GLY A 148 26.02 -23.97 -23.98
N HIS A 149 25.32 -23.81 -25.11
CA HIS A 149 24.83 -22.48 -25.52
C HIS A 149 23.60 -22.11 -24.69
N ALA A 150 23.64 -20.95 -24.03
CA ALA A 150 22.59 -20.48 -23.10
C ALA A 150 21.17 -20.50 -23.71
N VAL A 151 21.04 -20.31 -25.03
CA VAL A 151 19.75 -20.38 -25.74
C VAL A 151 19.25 -21.81 -25.88
N ALA A 152 20.12 -22.79 -26.15
CA ALA A 152 19.74 -24.20 -26.23
C ALA A 152 19.25 -24.73 -24.87
N ASP A 153 19.88 -24.29 -23.79
CA ASP A 153 19.52 -24.64 -22.41
C ASP A 153 18.13 -24.09 -21.99
N LEU A 154 17.79 -22.88 -22.45
CA LEU A 154 16.50 -22.22 -22.17
C LEU A 154 15.32 -22.82 -22.96
N VAL A 155 15.58 -23.38 -24.14
CA VAL A 155 14.56 -23.98 -25.03
C VAL A 155 14.47 -25.51 -24.82
N GLY A 156 15.05 -26.03 -23.74
CA GLY A 156 14.95 -27.44 -23.35
C GLY A 156 15.88 -28.39 -24.11
N GLY A 157 16.81 -27.87 -24.93
CA GLY A 157 17.76 -28.64 -25.74
C GLY A 157 19.11 -28.93 -25.08
N GLY A 158 19.42 -28.34 -23.93
CA GLY A 158 20.67 -28.57 -23.17
C GLY A 158 20.48 -28.46 -21.65
N GLY A 159 21.41 -28.99 -20.86
CA GLY A 159 21.31 -29.02 -19.39
C GLY A 159 20.25 -30.00 -18.84
N ARG A 160 20.24 -30.18 -17.51
CA ARG A 160 19.36 -31.16 -16.82
C ARG A 160 18.36 -30.49 -15.89
N SER A 161 17.18 -31.07 -15.74
CA SER A 161 16.19 -30.62 -14.75
C SER A 161 16.79 -30.65 -13.34
N ALA A 162 16.51 -29.62 -12.54
CA ALA A 162 16.96 -29.59 -11.15
C ALA A 162 16.16 -30.62 -10.34
N PRO A 163 16.77 -31.29 -9.35
CA PRO A 163 16.06 -32.24 -8.50
C PRO A 163 14.96 -31.55 -7.72
N THR A 164 13.78 -32.16 -7.69
CA THR A 164 12.61 -31.65 -6.95
C THR A 164 12.76 -31.82 -5.44
N LEU A 165 11.97 -31.07 -4.68
CA LEU A 165 11.91 -31.20 -3.23
C LEU A 165 11.15 -32.48 -2.84
N PRO A 166 11.54 -33.16 -1.75
CA PRO A 166 10.81 -34.32 -1.23
C PRO A 166 9.34 -33.98 -0.99
N GLY A 167 8.44 -34.88 -1.40
CA GLY A 167 6.98 -34.69 -1.30
C GLY A 167 6.36 -33.84 -2.43
N PHE A 168 7.15 -33.25 -3.32
CA PHE A 168 6.68 -32.45 -4.46
C PHE A 168 7.30 -32.96 -5.78
N PRO A 169 6.83 -34.11 -6.31
CA PRO A 169 7.44 -34.73 -7.49
C PRO A 169 7.24 -33.91 -8.78
N ASP A 170 6.22 -33.05 -8.83
CA ASP A 170 5.96 -32.16 -9.96
C ASP A 170 7.02 -31.04 -10.04
N PRO A 171 7.88 -30.99 -11.09
CA PRO A 171 8.91 -29.97 -11.25
C PRO A 171 8.37 -28.53 -11.28
N GLY A 172 7.15 -28.35 -11.76
CA GLY A 172 6.47 -27.06 -11.83
C GLY A 172 5.67 -26.69 -10.59
N HIS A 173 5.74 -27.51 -9.54
CA HIS A 173 5.08 -27.20 -8.29
C HIS A 173 5.59 -25.85 -7.72
N PRO A 174 4.71 -24.97 -7.21
CA PRO A 174 5.11 -23.65 -6.71
C PRO A 174 6.23 -23.68 -5.67
N ILE A 175 6.27 -24.73 -4.84
CA ILE A 175 7.33 -24.92 -3.83
C ILE A 175 8.70 -25.20 -4.48
N ASN A 176 8.75 -26.01 -5.54
CA ASN A 176 9.99 -26.25 -6.30
C ASN A 176 10.50 -24.98 -6.99
N ARG A 177 9.58 -24.07 -7.37
CA ARG A 177 9.92 -22.75 -7.92
C ARG A 177 10.36 -21.72 -6.88
N ALA A 178 9.77 -21.74 -5.69
CA ALA A 178 10.11 -20.82 -4.61
C ALA A 178 11.47 -21.13 -3.97
N PHE A 179 11.88 -22.41 -4.02
CA PHE A 179 13.16 -22.89 -3.53
C PHE A 179 13.95 -23.57 -4.65
N PRO A 180 14.39 -22.79 -5.67
CA PRO A 180 15.04 -23.35 -6.84
C PRO A 180 16.37 -24.01 -6.46
N ARG A 181 16.57 -25.25 -6.92
CA ARG A 181 17.85 -25.99 -6.81
C ARG A 181 18.70 -25.89 -8.08
N GLY A 182 18.28 -25.07 -9.04
CA GLY A 182 18.96 -24.79 -10.29
C GLY A 182 19.35 -23.32 -10.39
N SER A 183 20.10 -22.96 -11.43
CA SER A 183 20.55 -21.58 -11.67
C SER A 183 19.70 -20.85 -12.71
N GLY A 184 18.66 -21.47 -13.24
CA GLY A 184 17.74 -20.89 -14.21
C GLY A 184 16.35 -21.51 -14.19
N THR A 185 15.41 -20.86 -14.87
CA THR A 185 14.03 -21.35 -15.09
C THR A 185 13.80 -21.54 -16.58
N ARG A 186 13.22 -22.67 -16.99
CA ARG A 186 12.86 -22.95 -18.39
C ARG A 186 11.51 -23.64 -18.49
N ILE A 187 10.97 -23.74 -19.70
CA ILE A 187 9.78 -24.58 -19.95
C ILE A 187 10.20 -26.05 -19.83
N GLN A 188 9.36 -26.88 -19.21
CA GLN A 188 9.57 -28.32 -19.11
C GLN A 188 9.76 -28.93 -20.51
N PRO A 189 10.86 -29.68 -20.73
CA PRO A 189 11.15 -30.28 -22.03
C PRO A 189 9.98 -31.13 -22.55
N GLY A 190 9.62 -30.95 -23.82
CA GLY A 190 8.54 -31.69 -24.48
C GLY A 190 7.13 -31.17 -24.19
N ARG A 191 6.99 -30.07 -23.44
CA ARG A 191 5.70 -29.42 -23.13
C ARG A 191 5.55 -28.05 -23.80
N GLU A 192 6.35 -27.73 -24.81
CA GLU A 192 6.37 -26.43 -25.48
C GLU A 192 5.05 -26.17 -26.24
N ALA A 193 4.47 -27.19 -26.86
CA ALA A 193 3.17 -27.10 -27.53
C ALA A 193 2.05 -26.83 -26.52
N GLU A 194 2.08 -27.49 -25.36
CA GLU A 194 1.13 -27.26 -24.27
C GLU A 194 1.29 -25.85 -23.70
N PHE A 195 2.52 -25.40 -23.49
CA PHE A 195 2.84 -24.04 -23.07
C PHE A 195 2.30 -22.99 -24.03
N THR A 196 2.51 -23.20 -25.33
CA THR A 196 2.01 -22.28 -26.36
C THR A 196 0.49 -22.20 -26.34
N ARG A 197 -0.20 -23.35 -26.21
CA ARG A 197 -1.66 -23.40 -26.09
C ARG A 197 -2.17 -22.68 -24.84
N LEU A 198 -1.65 -23.02 -23.66
CA LEU A 198 -2.09 -22.41 -22.38
C LEU A 198 -1.75 -20.92 -22.31
N SER A 199 -0.61 -20.51 -22.85
CA SER A 199 -0.24 -19.10 -22.97
C SER A 199 -1.19 -18.35 -23.89
N SER A 200 -1.48 -18.92 -25.06
CA SER A 200 -2.46 -18.35 -25.99
C SER A 200 -3.84 -18.20 -25.34
N ASP A 201 -4.32 -19.25 -24.65
CA ASP A 201 -5.58 -19.22 -23.91
C ASP A 201 -5.58 -18.14 -22.83
N ARG A 202 -4.49 -18.02 -22.07
CA ARG A 202 -4.31 -16.97 -21.05
C ARG A 202 -4.41 -15.57 -21.67
N PHE A 203 -3.67 -15.30 -22.74
CA PHE A 203 -3.65 -13.98 -23.39
C PHE A 203 -4.97 -13.64 -24.08
N ALA A 204 -5.74 -14.65 -24.52
CA ALA A 204 -7.05 -14.46 -25.14
C ALA A 204 -8.15 -13.99 -24.17
N VAL A 205 -7.88 -13.91 -22.86
CA VAL A 205 -8.90 -13.56 -21.84
C VAL A 205 -9.61 -12.24 -22.12
N HIS A 206 -8.88 -11.23 -22.61
CA HIS A 206 -9.41 -9.89 -22.88
C HIS A 206 -10.45 -9.92 -24.00
N THR A 207 -10.11 -10.54 -25.13
CA THR A 207 -11.02 -10.72 -26.27
C THR A 207 -12.24 -11.58 -25.87
N ARG A 208 -12.01 -12.67 -25.14
CA ARG A 208 -13.08 -13.58 -24.67
C ARG A 208 -14.01 -12.91 -23.66
N ALA A 209 -13.51 -12.00 -22.82
CA ALA A 209 -14.33 -11.26 -21.85
C ALA A 209 -15.32 -10.32 -22.56
N VAL A 210 -14.88 -9.64 -23.61
CA VAL A 210 -15.75 -8.80 -24.45
C VAL A 210 -16.75 -9.66 -25.22
N ALA A 211 -16.30 -10.75 -25.85
CA ALA A 211 -17.18 -11.66 -26.61
C ALA A 211 -18.28 -12.28 -25.74
N PHE A 212 -17.95 -12.70 -24.51
CA PHE A 212 -18.95 -13.17 -23.54
C PHE A 212 -19.96 -12.08 -23.18
N GLY A 213 -19.48 -10.85 -22.91
CA GLY A 213 -20.37 -9.73 -22.62
C GLY A 213 -21.33 -9.43 -23.77
N ASP A 214 -20.83 -9.48 -25.01
CA ASP A 214 -21.61 -9.23 -26.23
C ASP A 214 -22.65 -10.34 -26.48
N ALA A 215 -22.28 -11.61 -26.25
CA ALA A 215 -23.22 -12.73 -26.33
C ALA A 215 -24.35 -12.60 -25.30
N VAL A 216 -24.02 -12.21 -24.05
CA VAL A 216 -25.02 -11.96 -23.01
C VAL A 216 -25.90 -10.76 -23.38
N LEU A 217 -25.32 -9.69 -23.93
CA LEU A 217 -26.09 -8.53 -24.36
C LEU A 217 -27.09 -8.91 -25.46
N ALA A 218 -26.67 -9.68 -26.46
CA ALA A 218 -27.54 -10.17 -27.54
C ALA A 218 -28.71 -11.00 -26.98
N LEU A 219 -28.42 -11.96 -26.10
CA LEU A 219 -29.43 -12.76 -25.40
C LEU A 219 -30.45 -11.88 -24.66
N LEU A 220 -29.97 -10.88 -23.91
CA LEU A 220 -30.85 -10.01 -23.12
C LEU A 220 -31.68 -9.05 -23.97
N VAL A 221 -31.13 -8.54 -25.06
CA VAL A 221 -31.86 -7.70 -26.02
C VAL A 221 -33.01 -8.49 -26.63
N GLU A 222 -32.76 -9.72 -27.07
CA GLU A 222 -33.79 -10.59 -27.63
C GLU A 222 -34.88 -10.89 -26.58
N HIS A 223 -34.48 -11.45 -25.44
CA HIS A 223 -35.45 -11.99 -24.47
C HIS A 223 -36.16 -10.94 -23.60
N ARG A 224 -35.55 -9.77 -23.38
CA ARG A 224 -36.07 -8.78 -22.41
C ARG A 224 -36.37 -7.41 -23.03
N ALA A 225 -35.81 -7.10 -24.21
CA ALA A 225 -36.09 -5.88 -24.96
C ALA A 225 -36.81 -6.13 -26.31
N GLY A 226 -37.13 -7.39 -26.64
CA GLY A 226 -37.85 -7.73 -27.87
C GLY A 226 -37.09 -7.38 -29.14
N GLY A 227 -35.76 -7.53 -29.13
CA GLY A 227 -34.89 -7.23 -30.27
C GLY A 227 -34.63 -5.74 -30.51
N VAL A 228 -35.21 -4.85 -29.69
CA VAL A 228 -35.03 -3.40 -29.84
C VAL A 228 -33.63 -2.99 -29.39
N ALA A 229 -32.91 -2.26 -30.27
CA ALA A 229 -31.59 -1.73 -29.97
C ALA A 229 -31.60 -0.90 -28.67
N PRO A 230 -30.65 -1.13 -27.75
CA PRO A 230 -30.62 -0.42 -26.49
C PRO A 230 -30.37 1.08 -26.68
N GLN A 231 -31.09 1.89 -25.90
CA GLN A 231 -30.81 3.32 -25.80
C GLN A 231 -29.42 3.56 -25.17
N PRO A 232 -28.79 4.72 -25.43
CA PRO A 232 -27.50 5.05 -24.83
C PRO A 232 -27.59 5.03 -23.30
N GLY A 233 -26.84 4.13 -22.69
CA GLY A 233 -26.75 4.00 -21.24
C GLY A 233 -25.80 5.02 -20.61
N ARG A 234 -25.87 5.13 -19.29
CA ARG A 234 -24.96 5.99 -18.53
C ARG A 234 -23.68 5.25 -18.16
N LEU A 235 -22.54 5.76 -18.63
CA LEU A 235 -21.21 5.28 -18.22
C LEU A 235 -21.02 5.33 -16.70
N ARG A 236 -20.46 4.24 -16.16
CA ARG A 236 -20.09 4.09 -14.74
C ARG A 236 -18.71 3.43 -14.62
N GLY A 237 -18.22 3.32 -13.39
CA GLY A 237 -16.96 2.61 -13.11
C GLY A 237 -15.77 3.21 -13.84
N ALA A 238 -14.93 2.32 -14.36
CA ALA A 238 -13.76 2.66 -15.16
C ALA A 238 -14.12 3.35 -16.48
N GLY A 239 -15.25 3.00 -17.11
CA GLY A 239 -15.68 3.56 -18.40
C GLY A 239 -15.84 5.08 -18.43
N ARG A 240 -16.05 5.73 -17.27
CA ARG A 240 -16.11 7.21 -17.18
C ARG A 240 -14.76 7.91 -17.33
N TRP A 241 -13.66 7.16 -17.22
CA TRP A 241 -12.30 7.69 -17.23
C TRP A 241 -11.58 7.44 -18.56
N VAL A 242 -12.21 6.75 -19.50
CA VAL A 242 -11.71 6.59 -20.87
C VAL A 242 -11.55 7.98 -21.50
N GLY A 243 -10.34 8.29 -21.97
CA GLY A 243 -9.99 9.62 -22.51
C GLY A 243 -9.79 10.70 -21.44
N ARG A 244 -9.85 10.34 -20.14
CA ARG A 244 -9.61 11.24 -19.00
C ARG A 244 -8.50 10.72 -18.10
N GLU A 245 -7.53 10.02 -18.68
CA GLU A 245 -6.41 9.38 -18.00
C GLU A 245 -5.65 10.38 -17.10
N ARG A 246 -5.35 11.57 -17.63
CA ARG A 246 -4.68 12.65 -16.87
C ARG A 246 -5.48 13.15 -15.68
N GLN A 247 -6.82 13.15 -15.77
CA GLN A 247 -7.67 13.56 -14.65
C GLN A 247 -7.69 12.48 -13.57
N LEU A 248 -7.58 11.20 -13.97
CA LEU A 248 -7.53 10.07 -13.07
C LEU A 248 -6.18 9.90 -12.39
N VAL A 249 -5.08 9.92 -13.15
CA VAL A 249 -3.71 9.85 -12.63
C VAL A 249 -2.92 11.00 -13.24
N PRO A 250 -2.87 12.17 -12.57
CA PRO A 250 -2.11 13.31 -13.05
C PRO A 250 -0.63 12.97 -13.17
N ASP A 251 0.03 13.53 -14.18
CA ASP A 251 1.48 13.39 -14.33
C ASP A 251 2.17 13.87 -13.05
N ARG A 252 2.97 12.99 -12.46
CA ARG A 252 3.83 13.38 -11.35
C ARG A 252 4.89 14.34 -11.87
N ALA A 253 5.18 15.34 -11.06
CA ALA A 253 6.43 16.08 -11.18
C ALA A 253 7.57 15.06 -11.21
N LYS A 254 8.33 15.03 -12.31
CA LYS A 254 9.51 14.18 -12.43
C LYS A 254 10.68 14.85 -11.71
N TRP A 255 11.58 14.04 -11.16
CA TRP A 255 12.87 14.54 -10.72
C TRP A 255 13.60 15.14 -11.93
N PRO A 256 14.21 16.33 -11.80
CA PRO A 256 15.03 16.89 -12.86
C PRO A 256 16.25 16.00 -13.09
N ALA A 257 16.69 15.88 -14.34
CA ALA A 257 17.86 15.08 -14.69
C ALA A 257 19.16 15.63 -14.06
N LYS A 258 19.21 16.94 -13.82
CA LYS A 258 20.29 17.63 -13.09
C LYS A 258 19.68 18.58 -12.08
N LEU A 259 20.17 18.54 -10.85
CA LEU A 259 19.74 19.44 -9.78
C LEU A 259 20.48 20.78 -9.93
N ASN A 260 19.74 21.88 -9.92
CA ASN A 260 20.33 23.20 -9.70
C ASN A 260 20.65 23.39 -8.20
N VAL A 261 21.60 24.26 -7.87
CA VAL A 261 22.02 24.62 -6.51
C VAL A 261 20.81 24.89 -5.60
N TYR A 262 19.83 25.68 -6.05
CA TYR A 262 18.63 25.97 -5.25
C TYR A 262 17.76 24.73 -4.97
N GLN A 263 17.70 23.77 -5.88
CA GLN A 263 17.00 22.51 -5.69
C GLN A 263 17.79 21.59 -4.77
N GLY A 264 19.12 21.64 -4.85
CA GLY A 264 20.05 20.99 -3.93
C GLY A 264 19.87 21.49 -2.49
N VAL A 265 19.72 22.81 -2.29
CA VAL A 265 19.41 23.40 -0.98
C VAL A 265 18.10 22.83 -0.42
N THR A 266 17.07 22.66 -1.25
CA THR A 266 15.82 22.05 -0.81
C THR A 266 15.93 20.60 -0.41
N LEU A 267 16.69 19.81 -1.17
CA LEU A 267 16.95 18.43 -0.79
C LEU A 267 17.80 18.32 0.48
N ALA A 268 18.81 19.18 0.64
CA ALA A 268 19.66 19.20 1.82
C ALA A 268 18.86 19.59 3.07
N GLY A 269 18.02 20.63 2.99
CA GLY A 269 17.17 21.07 4.09
C GLY A 269 16.13 20.01 4.51
N LEU A 270 15.47 19.37 3.53
CA LEU A 270 14.56 18.26 3.80
C LEU A 270 15.28 17.04 4.38
N GLY A 271 16.48 16.72 3.87
CA GLY A 271 17.32 15.64 4.39
C GLY A 271 17.75 15.89 5.83
N TRP A 272 18.17 17.11 6.15
CA TRP A 272 18.49 17.50 7.53
C TRP A 272 17.25 17.38 8.42
N MET A 273 16.09 17.87 7.99
CA MET A 273 14.86 17.75 8.77
C MET A 273 14.53 16.29 9.11
N VAL A 274 14.63 15.38 8.14
CA VAL A 274 14.44 13.93 8.39
C VAL A 274 15.46 13.41 9.40
N LEU A 275 16.74 13.80 9.26
CA LEU A 275 17.80 13.40 10.19
C LEU A 275 17.52 13.90 11.61
N ALA A 276 17.13 15.17 11.76
CA ALA A 276 16.83 15.76 13.05
C ALA A 276 15.66 15.07 13.75
N CYS A 277 14.57 14.81 13.02
CA CYS A 277 13.43 14.05 13.56
C CYS A 277 13.78 12.60 13.90
N THR A 278 14.73 11.99 13.17
CA THR A 278 15.20 10.62 13.43
C THR A 278 15.97 10.51 14.74
N GLY A 279 16.59 11.61 15.20
CA GLY A 279 17.27 11.67 16.50
C GLY A 279 16.34 11.66 17.72
N LEU A 280 15.07 12.07 17.54
CA LEU A 280 14.12 12.22 18.66
C LEU A 280 13.98 10.96 19.53
N PRO A 281 13.73 9.75 18.98
CA PRO A 281 13.59 8.55 19.81
C PRO A 281 14.83 8.24 20.64
N LEU A 282 16.03 8.52 20.10
CA LEU A 282 17.29 8.25 20.80
C LEU A 282 17.55 9.28 21.90
N THR A 283 17.32 10.57 21.63
CA THR A 283 17.48 11.63 22.64
C THR A 283 16.53 11.42 23.80
N PHE A 284 15.24 11.22 23.51
CA PHE A 284 14.23 10.99 24.55
C PHE A 284 14.43 9.67 25.27
N GLY A 285 14.81 8.60 24.56
CA GLY A 285 15.08 7.30 25.16
C GLY A 285 16.32 7.29 26.06
N LYS A 286 17.33 8.12 25.76
CA LYS A 286 18.49 8.33 26.63
C LYS A 286 18.10 9.02 27.93
N GLU A 287 17.38 10.15 27.84
CA GLU A 287 16.98 10.92 29.04
C GLU A 287 15.98 10.14 29.92
N ALA A 288 15.13 9.29 29.32
CA ALA A 288 14.21 8.42 30.05
C ALA A 288 14.84 7.12 30.60
N ASP A 289 16.16 6.93 30.48
CA ASP A 289 16.89 5.70 30.85
C ASP A 289 16.34 4.41 30.21
N LEU A 290 15.76 4.53 29.01
CA LEU A 290 15.19 3.42 28.23
C LEU A 290 16.21 2.75 27.31
N LEU A 291 17.51 2.94 27.56
CA LEU A 291 18.57 2.34 26.76
C LEU A 291 18.58 0.81 26.82
N SER A 292 18.02 0.24 27.89
CA SER A 292 17.71 -1.20 27.99
C SER A 292 16.81 -1.70 26.85
N HIS A 293 16.06 -0.81 26.20
CA HIS A 293 15.18 -1.06 25.06
C HIS A 293 15.71 -0.45 23.76
N ALA A 294 17.04 -0.35 23.59
CA ALA A 294 17.69 0.27 22.43
C ALA A 294 17.13 -0.21 21.08
N LEU A 295 16.80 -1.50 20.94
CA LEU A 295 16.22 -2.04 19.70
C LEU A 295 14.92 -1.34 19.31
N LEU A 296 14.01 -1.08 20.27
CA LEU A 296 12.74 -0.40 20.00
C LEU A 296 12.97 1.06 19.60
N LEU A 297 13.93 1.73 20.24
CA LEU A 297 14.30 3.11 19.91
C LEU A 297 14.89 3.21 18.49
N PHE A 298 15.76 2.28 18.11
CA PHE A 298 16.30 2.19 16.75
C PHE A 298 15.22 1.86 15.72
N MET A 299 14.26 0.99 16.04
CA MET A 299 13.13 0.69 15.16
C MET A 299 12.22 1.91 14.96
N ALA A 300 11.95 2.66 16.03
CA ALA A 300 11.18 3.90 15.96
C ALA A 300 11.92 4.96 15.11
N ALA A 301 13.22 5.14 15.31
CA ALA A 301 14.06 6.02 14.50
C ALA A 301 14.06 5.58 13.02
N GLY A 302 14.23 4.28 12.77
CA GLY A 302 14.18 3.69 11.42
C GLY A 302 12.84 3.94 10.73
N LEU A 303 11.72 3.80 11.44
CA LEU A 303 10.39 4.10 10.91
C LEU A 303 10.24 5.58 10.51
N ILE A 304 10.73 6.50 11.34
CA ILE A 304 10.72 7.94 11.04
C ILE A 304 11.58 8.21 9.80
N ALA A 305 12.79 7.66 9.73
CA ALA A 305 13.70 7.83 8.60
C ALA A 305 13.08 7.29 7.30
N CYS A 306 12.57 6.06 7.29
CA CYS A 306 11.93 5.46 6.11
C CYS A 306 10.71 6.27 5.65
N THR A 307 9.88 6.72 6.59
CA THR A 307 8.70 7.53 6.27
C THR A 307 9.11 8.89 5.70
N GLY A 308 10.08 9.56 6.32
CA GLY A 308 10.63 10.83 5.86
C GLY A 308 11.23 10.75 4.46
N ILE A 309 12.09 9.75 4.20
CA ILE A 309 12.67 9.49 2.88
C ILE A 309 11.56 9.22 1.85
N GLY A 310 10.57 8.40 2.19
CA GLY A 310 9.43 8.11 1.33
C GLY A 310 8.64 9.36 0.95
N LEU A 311 8.43 10.28 1.91
CA LEU A 311 7.80 11.58 1.65
C LEU A 311 8.65 12.48 0.75
N VAL A 312 9.97 12.56 0.96
CA VAL A 312 10.88 13.34 0.11
C VAL A 312 10.89 12.79 -1.31
N ILE A 313 10.99 11.48 -1.50
CA ILE A 313 10.95 10.85 -2.84
C ILE A 313 9.62 11.17 -3.55
N ARG A 314 8.51 11.16 -2.81
CA ARG A 314 7.16 11.36 -3.36
C ARG A 314 6.83 12.81 -3.68
N TYR A 315 7.19 13.74 -2.79
CA TYR A 315 6.76 15.15 -2.87
C TYR A 315 7.89 16.11 -3.26
N GLY A 316 9.14 15.69 -3.12
CA GLY A 316 10.33 16.47 -3.48
C GLY A 316 10.27 17.09 -4.87
N PRO A 317 9.86 16.37 -5.95
CA PRO A 317 9.75 16.96 -7.28
C PRO A 317 8.76 18.13 -7.36
N LYS A 318 7.74 18.18 -6.50
CA LYS A 318 6.81 19.31 -6.43
C LYS A 318 7.42 20.49 -5.68
N LEU A 319 8.19 20.23 -4.62
CA LEU A 319 8.79 21.26 -3.78
C LEU A 319 9.93 22.00 -4.49
N ILE A 320 10.60 21.36 -5.45
CA ILE A 320 11.73 21.95 -6.20
C ILE A 320 11.34 22.62 -7.53
N LYS A 321 10.03 22.76 -7.82
CA LYS A 321 9.51 23.29 -9.09
C LYS A 321 9.56 24.82 -9.22
N GLY A 322 9.89 25.54 -8.15
CA GLY A 322 9.98 26.99 -8.18
C GLY A 322 11.10 27.49 -9.12
N PRO A 323 10.95 28.67 -9.76
CA PRO A 323 12.04 29.29 -10.50
C PRO A 323 13.08 29.89 -9.54
N GLY A 324 14.37 29.72 -9.86
CA GLY A 324 15.50 30.36 -9.17
C GLY A 324 15.50 30.13 -7.66
N PHE A 325 15.64 31.22 -6.89
CA PHE A 325 15.65 31.19 -5.43
C PHE A 325 14.36 30.64 -4.81
N GLY A 326 13.22 30.77 -5.50
CA GLY A 326 11.94 30.23 -5.04
C GLY A 326 11.95 28.70 -4.85
N ALA A 327 12.84 27.99 -5.56
CA ALA A 327 13.03 26.55 -5.36
C ALA A 327 13.70 26.19 -4.03
N ALA A 328 14.44 27.12 -3.40
CA ALA A 328 15.19 26.90 -2.16
C ALA A 328 14.35 27.16 -0.89
N VAL A 329 13.26 27.92 -1.00
CA VAL A 329 12.43 28.33 0.14
C VAL A 329 11.93 27.14 0.97
N PRO A 330 11.40 26.05 0.38
CA PRO A 330 10.98 24.89 1.17
C PRO A 330 12.15 24.24 1.92
N GLY A 331 13.34 24.22 1.31
CA GLY A 331 14.58 23.78 1.93
C GLY A 331 15.01 24.58 3.13
N ILE A 332 15.03 25.90 2.97
CA ILE A 332 15.41 26.84 4.03
C ILE A 332 14.44 26.70 5.20
N ALA A 333 13.14 26.66 4.93
CA ALA A 333 12.12 26.45 5.96
C ALA A 333 12.32 25.10 6.68
N ALA A 334 12.54 24.01 5.93
CA ALA A 334 12.82 22.70 6.51
C ALA A 334 14.11 22.69 7.34
N GLY A 335 15.18 23.36 6.88
CA GLY A 335 16.44 23.49 7.61
C GLY A 335 16.29 24.29 8.91
N LEU A 336 15.52 25.38 8.91
CA LEU A 336 15.21 26.13 10.14
C LEU A 336 14.42 25.29 11.14
N ILE A 337 13.42 24.54 10.66
CA ILE A 337 12.68 23.59 11.50
C ILE A 337 13.63 22.51 12.05
N ALA A 338 14.51 21.99 11.21
CA ALA A 338 15.49 20.98 11.61
C ALA A 338 16.42 21.49 12.72
N LEU A 339 16.86 22.75 12.63
CA LEU A 339 17.68 23.40 13.65
C LEU A 339 16.91 23.52 14.96
N VAL A 340 15.65 23.99 14.92
CA VAL A 340 14.81 24.08 16.12
C VAL A 340 14.58 22.70 16.76
N VAL A 341 14.34 21.66 15.96
CA VAL A 341 14.18 20.28 16.46
C VAL A 341 15.49 19.77 17.08
N TRP A 342 16.62 20.01 16.41
CA TRP A 342 17.92 19.52 16.85
C TRP A 342 18.40 20.16 18.15
N GLU A 343 18.26 21.48 18.26
CA GLU A 343 18.62 22.24 19.47
C GLU A 343 17.58 22.05 20.58
N GLY A 344 16.30 21.93 20.24
CA GLY A 344 15.21 21.84 21.21
C GLY A 344 15.03 20.46 21.85
N GLN A 345 15.37 19.37 21.15
CA GLN A 345 15.10 18.02 21.66
C GLN A 345 15.82 17.70 22.97
N GLY A 346 17.04 18.20 23.19
CA GLY A 346 17.81 17.95 24.41
C GLY A 346 17.17 18.65 25.62
N PRO A 347 17.02 19.99 25.60
CA PRO A 347 16.36 20.74 26.67
C PRO A 347 14.92 20.29 26.95
N VAL A 348 14.16 19.91 25.92
CA VAL A 348 12.80 19.40 26.12
C VAL A 348 12.84 18.02 26.78
N ALA A 349 13.70 17.11 26.31
CA ALA A 349 13.83 15.79 26.92
C ALA A 349 14.31 15.90 28.38
N SER A 350 15.33 16.71 28.66
CA SER A 350 15.81 16.93 30.02
C SER A 350 14.78 17.66 30.90
N TYR A 351 13.93 18.52 30.34
CA TYR A 351 12.85 19.15 31.11
C TYR A 351 11.86 18.11 31.65
N TYR A 352 11.45 17.14 30.83
CA TYR A 352 10.47 16.11 31.21
C TYR A 352 11.10 14.96 32.02
N PHE A 353 12.32 14.55 31.66
CA PHE A 353 13.02 13.41 32.29
C PHE A 353 14.17 13.85 33.22
N ALA A 354 14.10 15.07 33.75
CA ALA A 354 15.07 15.61 34.71
C ALA A 354 15.36 14.64 35.86
N GLY A 355 16.58 14.67 36.39
CA GLY A 355 16.95 13.85 37.55
C GLY A 355 16.20 14.29 38.83
N PRO A 356 16.14 13.44 39.87
CA PRO A 356 15.46 13.77 41.13
C PRO A 356 15.96 15.07 41.77
N TYR A 357 17.28 15.31 41.75
CA TYR A 357 17.86 16.52 42.32
C TYR A 357 17.55 17.79 41.50
N GLU A 358 17.60 17.73 40.17
CA GLU A 358 17.27 18.86 39.29
C GLU A 358 15.80 19.29 39.44
N ARG A 359 14.91 18.33 39.68
CA ARG A 359 13.50 18.59 40.00
C ARG A 359 13.36 19.28 41.36
N TYR A 360 14.05 18.75 42.37
CA TYR A 360 14.07 19.35 43.70
C TYR A 360 14.52 20.81 43.66
N GLU A 361 15.55 21.11 42.87
CA GLU A 361 15.99 22.49 42.68
C GLU A 361 14.90 23.35 42.03
N ARG A 362 14.23 22.86 41.00
CA ARG A 362 13.18 23.60 40.28
C ARG A 362 11.90 23.80 41.11
N GLU A 363 11.43 22.76 41.78
CA GLU A 363 10.13 22.70 42.46
C GLU A 363 10.20 23.30 43.86
N TYR A 364 11.29 23.05 44.59
CA TYR A 364 11.40 23.39 46.01
C TYR A 364 12.52 24.38 46.28
N ALA A 365 13.77 24.04 45.95
CA ALA A 365 14.95 24.80 46.42
C ALA A 365 15.04 26.22 45.84
N ASN A 366 14.59 26.44 44.61
CA ASN A 366 14.50 27.78 43.99
C ASN A 366 13.14 28.46 44.21
N GLY A 367 12.19 27.76 44.84
CA GLY A 367 10.83 28.22 45.11
C GLY A 367 10.59 28.41 46.60
N CYS A 368 9.63 27.66 47.14
CA CYS A 368 9.17 27.79 48.52
C CYS A 368 10.26 27.50 49.59
N LEU A 369 11.29 26.70 49.25
CA LEU A 369 12.41 26.40 50.15
C LEU A 369 13.61 27.35 49.99
N ALA A 370 13.57 28.34 49.10
CA ALA A 370 14.72 29.20 48.79
C ALA A 370 15.26 29.99 49.99
N ALA A 371 14.39 30.37 50.93
CA ALA A 371 14.76 31.08 52.17
C ALA A 371 14.91 30.15 53.38
N SER A 372 14.88 28.83 53.17
CA SER A 372 14.93 27.83 54.23
C SER A 372 16.34 27.20 54.36
N PRO A 373 16.59 26.40 55.41
CA PRO A 373 17.78 25.56 55.52
C PRO A 373 17.92 24.50 54.42
N TYR A 374 16.87 24.32 53.60
CA TYR A 374 16.82 23.38 52.48
C TYR A 374 17.21 24.02 51.13
N ARG A 375 17.67 25.27 51.11
CA ARG A 375 18.15 25.90 49.86
C ARG A 375 19.35 25.16 49.24
N HIS A 376 19.57 25.32 47.94
CA HIS A 376 20.53 24.54 47.14
C HIS A 376 21.97 24.49 47.69
N ASP A 377 22.48 25.58 48.29
CA ASP A 377 23.84 25.68 48.85
C ASP A 377 23.95 25.17 50.30
N ALA A 378 22.83 24.85 50.93
CA ALA A 378 22.74 24.48 52.35
C ALA A 378 22.36 23.01 52.56
N VAL A 379 22.37 22.19 51.51
CA VAL A 379 21.94 20.78 51.57
C VAL A 379 22.96 19.83 50.98
N GLN A 380 22.99 18.62 51.52
CA GLN A 380 23.58 17.45 50.88
C GLN A 380 22.45 16.58 50.37
N ALA A 381 22.45 16.29 49.07
CA ALA A 381 21.43 15.46 48.46
C ALA A 381 22.03 14.16 47.92
N THR A 382 21.37 13.04 48.21
CA THR A 382 21.67 11.74 47.63
C THR A 382 20.40 11.18 46.99
N ALA A 383 20.54 10.61 45.80
CA ALA A 383 19.45 9.92 45.12
C ALA A 383 19.76 8.43 45.07
N ASP A 384 18.90 7.61 45.65
CA ASP A 384 19.03 6.15 45.63
C ASP A 384 17.66 5.51 45.35
N GLY A 385 17.60 4.57 44.40
CA GLY A 385 16.36 3.90 44.00
C GLY A 385 15.22 4.84 43.56
N GLY A 386 15.55 6.03 43.04
CA GLY A 386 14.56 7.05 42.66
C GLY A 386 14.05 7.91 43.83
N VAL A 387 14.43 7.59 45.07
CA VAL A 387 14.13 8.42 46.24
C VAL A 387 15.21 9.47 46.39
N LEU A 388 14.81 10.74 46.47
CA LEU A 388 15.72 11.83 46.79
C LEU A 388 15.73 12.08 48.30
N VAL A 389 16.91 11.96 48.89
CA VAL A 389 17.17 12.26 50.30
C VAL A 389 17.92 13.58 50.37
N VAL A 390 17.31 14.60 50.97
CA VAL A 390 17.90 15.93 51.11
C VAL A 390 18.17 16.19 52.59
N THR A 391 19.45 16.30 52.94
CA THR A 391 19.90 16.53 54.32
C THR A 391 20.45 17.95 54.45
N PRO A 392 19.83 18.84 55.24
CA PRO A 392 20.33 20.19 55.43
C PRO A 392 21.59 20.18 56.29
N ILE A 393 22.57 21.02 55.95
CA ILE A 393 23.85 21.15 56.67
C ILE A 393 23.63 21.66 58.10
N SER A 394 22.53 22.37 58.35
CA SER A 394 22.12 22.81 59.69
C SER A 394 21.80 21.67 60.66
N GLY A 395 21.65 20.43 60.16
CA GLY A 395 21.26 19.27 60.96
C GLY A 395 19.75 19.18 61.23
N GLU A 396 18.93 19.96 60.51
CA GLU A 396 17.48 19.83 60.54
C GLU A 396 16.98 18.52 59.89
N THR A 397 15.67 18.29 59.97
CA THR A 397 14.98 17.10 59.48
C THR A 397 15.33 16.76 58.03
N THR A 398 15.85 15.56 57.78
CA THR A 398 16.09 15.08 56.41
C THR A 398 14.79 14.92 55.62
N LEU A 399 14.70 15.51 54.43
CA LEU A 399 13.57 15.31 53.52
C LEU A 399 13.75 14.02 52.73
N ARG A 400 12.68 13.23 52.63
CA ARG A 400 12.60 12.02 51.81
C ARG A 400 11.50 12.20 50.78
N LEU A 401 11.92 12.48 49.55
CA LEU A 401 11.05 12.75 48.42
C LEU A 401 11.01 11.51 47.51
N GLY A 402 9.80 11.12 47.13
CA GLY A 402 9.53 9.90 46.37
C GLY A 402 10.03 9.96 44.94
N PRO A 403 10.14 8.80 44.27
CA PRO A 403 10.37 8.78 42.83
C PRO A 403 9.25 9.53 42.11
N ALA A 404 9.59 10.22 41.03
CA ALA A 404 8.61 10.92 40.24
C ALA A 404 7.61 9.93 39.63
N GLU A 405 6.32 10.17 39.85
CA GLU A 405 5.26 9.41 39.20
C GLU A 405 5.23 9.73 37.69
N ASP A 406 4.81 8.75 36.88
CA ASP A 406 4.67 8.84 35.42
C ASP A 406 5.89 9.45 34.69
N GLY A 407 7.08 8.94 35.02
CA GLY A 407 8.30 9.26 34.28
C GLY A 407 8.73 10.71 34.38
N GLY A 408 8.26 11.43 35.41
CA GLY A 408 8.71 12.78 35.66
C GLY A 408 7.74 13.91 35.32
N THR A 409 6.47 13.61 35.16
CA THR A 409 5.44 14.62 34.86
C THR A 409 4.72 15.14 36.11
N HIS A 410 4.93 14.49 37.25
CA HIS A 410 4.41 14.88 38.56
C HIS A 410 5.51 15.41 39.50
N PRO A 411 5.17 16.34 40.42
CA PRO A 411 6.11 16.87 41.40
C PRO A 411 6.56 15.79 42.38
N LEU A 412 7.73 15.97 43.00
CA LEU A 412 8.26 15.01 43.97
C LEU A 412 7.41 14.98 45.25
N GLY A 413 6.72 13.86 45.51
CA GLY A 413 5.87 13.73 46.69
C GLY A 413 6.64 13.43 47.99
N PRO A 414 6.17 13.86 49.17
CA PRO A 414 6.75 13.44 50.46
C PRO A 414 6.48 11.95 50.72
N LEU A 415 7.53 11.18 51.07
CA LEU A 415 7.41 9.75 51.40
C LEU A 415 7.05 9.47 52.86
N ASP A 416 7.33 10.42 53.75
CA ASP A 416 7.04 10.29 55.16
C ASP A 416 6.35 11.53 55.71
N GLN A 417 5.77 11.36 56.90
CA GLN A 417 5.03 12.43 57.57
C GLN A 417 5.95 13.58 57.98
N ALA A 418 7.21 13.30 58.33
CA ALA A 418 8.18 14.32 58.70
C ALA A 418 8.50 15.26 57.52
N THR A 419 8.69 14.70 56.32
CA THR A 419 8.89 15.48 55.08
C THR A 419 7.66 16.32 54.77
N ARG A 420 6.46 15.73 54.89
CA ARG A 420 5.20 16.47 54.68
C ARG A 420 5.06 17.66 55.62
N GLU A 421 5.34 17.47 56.91
CA GLU A 421 5.27 18.55 57.91
C GLU A 421 6.28 19.67 57.64
N VAL A 422 7.46 19.34 57.10
CA VAL A 422 8.45 20.36 56.71
C VAL A 422 8.00 21.11 55.45
N LEU A 423 7.50 20.41 54.42
CA LEU A 423 6.98 21.06 53.22
C LEU A 423 5.80 21.99 53.55
N ASP A 424 4.81 21.49 54.31
CA ASP A 424 3.65 22.26 54.74
C ASP A 424 4.06 23.52 55.53
N ARG A 425 5.10 23.42 56.37
CA ARG A 425 5.62 24.55 57.17
C ARG A 425 6.17 25.69 56.29
N TYR A 426 6.77 25.35 55.16
CA TYR A 426 7.33 26.32 54.22
C TYR A 426 6.37 26.69 53.08
N GLY A 427 5.13 26.20 53.12
CA GLY A 427 4.13 26.47 52.08
C GLY A 427 4.43 25.78 50.75
N CYS A 428 5.16 24.66 50.83
CA CYS A 428 5.29 23.66 49.80
C CYS A 428 4.28 22.52 50.08
#